data_AF-A0A3R9QGM1-F1
#
_entry.id   AF-A0A3R9QGM1-F1
#
_cell.length_a   1.000
_cell.length_b   1.000
_cell.length_c   1.000
_cell.angle_alpha   90.00
_cell.angle_beta   90.00
_cell.angle_gamma   90.00
#
_symmetry.space_group_name_H-M   'P 1'
#
loop_
_entity.id
_entity.type
_entity.pdbx_description
1 polymer ?
#
loop_
_entity_poly.entity_id
_entity_poly.type
_entity_poly.pdbx_seq_one_letter_code
_entity_poly.pdbx_strand_id
1 'polypeptide(L)'
;MCSTITFVERSGIMNYVIIIVSFIGGYLLVDYLTSLHEIFYLFPFISLIGYIVFKVINSSKKRKDDEIESSKDGEVAATKSEVKGIGGWLIIVIIVLGIGLIYSFFIVITDGITILIPETWQEISQPDGLLYHPLNGPLIIIELIFNIILIVFIIVLLILLSMKKKIFPPLMIIFLLSHFIIETILAFATYNVLTSIPYYEMNELKTALYSSLLGAIIGCAIWVPYFFVSKRVKNTFVK
;
A
#
# COMPACT_ATOMS: atom_id res chain seq x y z
N MET A 1 48.23 -19.42 -43.84
CA MET A 1 46.80 -19.35 -44.23
C MET A 1 45.82 -19.60 -43.07
N CYS A 2 46.25 -20.12 -41.91
CA CYS A 2 45.35 -20.44 -40.79
C CYS A 2 45.13 -19.28 -39.78
N SER A 3 45.89 -18.18 -39.84
CA SER A 3 45.79 -17.06 -38.88
C SER A 3 44.87 -15.91 -39.29
N THR A 4 44.43 -15.83 -40.55
CA THR A 4 43.57 -14.75 -41.05
C THR A 4 42.09 -15.05 -40.84
N ILE A 5 41.72 -16.33 -40.80
CA ILE A 5 40.33 -16.80 -40.62
C ILE A 5 39.85 -16.51 -39.18
N THR A 6 40.72 -16.68 -38.17
CA THR A 6 40.38 -16.44 -36.76
C THR A 6 40.17 -14.95 -36.44
N PHE A 7 40.80 -14.03 -37.18
CA PHE A 7 40.62 -12.59 -36.98
C PHE A 7 39.29 -12.08 -37.54
N VAL A 8 38.86 -12.60 -38.71
CA VAL A 8 37.58 -12.25 -39.34
C VAL A 8 36.41 -12.80 -38.51
N GLU A 9 36.50 -14.04 -38.01
CA GLU A 9 35.50 -14.62 -37.09
C GLU A 9 35.34 -13.81 -35.80
N ARG A 10 36.47 -13.37 -35.21
CA ARG A 10 36.48 -12.58 -33.97
C ARG A 10 35.86 -11.18 -34.17
N SER A 11 36.00 -10.60 -35.35
CA SER A 11 35.37 -9.31 -35.70
C SER A 11 33.85 -9.43 -35.90
N GLY A 12 33.38 -10.55 -36.45
CA GLY A 12 31.94 -10.86 -36.57
C GLY A 12 31.28 -11.08 -35.21
N ILE A 13 31.93 -11.80 -34.31
CA ILE A 13 31.44 -12.05 -32.94
C ILE A 13 31.40 -10.75 -32.13
N MET A 14 32.43 -9.89 -32.25
CA MET A 14 32.45 -8.58 -31.59
C MET A 14 31.32 -7.66 -32.07
N ASN A 15 31.03 -7.62 -33.38
CA ASN A 15 29.88 -6.87 -33.90
C ASN A 15 28.55 -7.42 -33.40
N TYR A 16 28.41 -8.74 -33.30
CA TYR A 16 27.20 -9.39 -32.78
C TYR A 16 26.98 -9.09 -31.29
N VAL A 17 28.04 -9.11 -30.49
CA VAL A 17 28.00 -8.75 -29.06
C VAL A 17 27.67 -7.27 -28.86
N ILE A 18 28.22 -6.36 -29.68
CA ILE A 18 27.90 -4.92 -29.61
C ILE A 18 26.43 -4.66 -30.00
N ILE A 19 25.91 -5.35 -31.02
CA ILE A 19 24.50 -5.27 -31.40
C ILE A 19 23.60 -5.80 -30.27
N ILE A 20 23.93 -6.94 -29.68
CA ILE A 20 23.17 -7.53 -28.56
C ILE A 20 23.20 -6.63 -27.32
N VAL A 21 24.36 -6.08 -26.94
CA VAL A 21 24.48 -5.17 -25.79
C VAL A 21 23.74 -3.86 -26.04
N SER A 22 23.71 -3.37 -27.28
CA SER A 22 22.93 -2.18 -27.65
C SER A 22 21.42 -2.46 -27.66
N PHE A 23 21.00 -3.67 -28.04
CA PHE A 23 19.60 -4.09 -28.03
C PHE A 23 19.09 -4.34 -26.62
N ILE A 24 19.89 -5.02 -25.77
CA ILE A 24 19.58 -5.27 -24.36
C ILE A 24 19.60 -3.96 -23.57
N GLY A 25 20.61 -3.10 -23.79
CA GLY A 25 20.66 -1.77 -23.18
C GLY A 25 19.48 -0.90 -23.59
N GLY A 26 19.08 -0.94 -24.87
CA GLY A 26 17.88 -0.26 -25.36
C GLY A 26 16.59 -0.82 -24.76
N TYR A 27 16.47 -2.14 -24.64
CA TYR A 27 15.30 -2.81 -24.05
C TYR A 27 15.17 -2.50 -22.55
N LEU A 28 16.26 -2.61 -21.79
CA LEU A 28 16.30 -2.25 -20.37
C LEU A 28 16.03 -0.76 -20.15
N LEU A 29 16.50 0.11 -21.05
CA LEU A 29 16.23 1.54 -20.98
C LEU A 29 14.77 1.86 -21.35
N VAL A 30 14.18 1.14 -22.31
CA VAL A 30 12.76 1.28 -22.68
C VAL A 30 11.84 0.76 -21.57
N ASP A 31 12.16 -0.36 -20.92
CA ASP A 31 11.43 -0.91 -19.77
C ASP A 31 11.55 -0.03 -18.53
N TYR A 32 12.73 0.55 -18.29
CA TYR A 32 12.95 1.52 -17.23
C TYR A 32 12.21 2.84 -17.49
N LEU A 33 12.21 3.32 -18.74
CA LEU A 33 11.49 4.53 -19.15
C LEU A 33 9.97 4.33 -19.18
N THR A 34 9.47 3.14 -19.52
CA THR A 34 8.04 2.80 -19.41
C THR A 34 7.62 2.66 -17.95
N SER A 35 8.46 2.07 -17.09
CA SER A 35 8.23 2.07 -15.62
C SER A 35 8.23 3.48 -15.03
N LEU A 36 9.09 4.38 -15.51
CA LEU A 36 9.05 5.80 -15.16
C LEU A 36 7.78 6.50 -15.68
N HIS A 37 7.34 6.19 -16.90
CA HIS A 37 6.07 6.67 -17.47
C HIS A 37 4.86 6.22 -16.64
N GLU A 38 4.92 5.05 -16.01
CA GLU A 38 3.85 4.58 -15.12
C GLU A 38 3.83 5.28 -13.76
N ILE A 39 4.99 5.71 -13.24
CA ILE A 39 5.08 6.62 -12.09
C ILE A 39 4.42 7.98 -12.42
N PHE A 40 4.51 8.46 -13.67
CA PHE A 40 3.81 9.67 -14.11
C PHE A 40 2.28 9.52 -14.12
N TYR A 41 1.71 8.31 -14.21
CA TYR A 41 0.28 8.10 -14.01
C TYR A 41 -0.16 8.25 -12.55
N LEU A 42 0.75 8.11 -11.57
CA LEU A 42 0.46 8.35 -10.15
C LEU A 42 0.52 9.83 -9.76
N PHE A 43 1.26 10.66 -10.51
CA PHE A 43 1.35 12.11 -10.30
C PHE A 43 0.00 12.86 -10.29
N PRO A 44 -0.95 12.63 -11.21
CA PRO A 44 -2.27 13.26 -11.13
C PRO A 44 -3.02 12.85 -9.86
N PHE A 45 -2.84 11.62 -9.37
CA PHE A 45 -3.45 11.18 -8.11
C PHE A 45 -2.77 11.83 -6.89
N ILE A 46 -1.44 11.92 -6.86
CA ILE A 46 -0.69 12.63 -5.81
C ILE A 46 -1.04 14.12 -5.79
N SER A 47 -1.16 14.75 -6.97
CA SER A 47 -1.58 16.14 -7.13
C SER A 47 -3.04 16.36 -6.71
N LEU A 48 -3.95 15.44 -7.08
CA LEU A 48 -5.34 15.45 -6.65
C LEU A 48 -5.47 15.26 -5.14
N ILE A 49 -4.67 14.36 -4.54
CA ILE A 49 -4.57 14.17 -3.09
C ILE A 49 -4.08 15.45 -2.43
N GLY A 50 -2.99 16.05 -2.94
CA GLY A 50 -2.47 17.34 -2.47
C GLY A 50 -3.54 18.45 -2.55
N TYR A 51 -4.31 18.52 -3.64
CA TYR A 51 -5.39 19.47 -3.82
C TYR A 51 -6.58 19.23 -2.87
N ILE A 52 -7.00 17.98 -2.68
CA ILE A 52 -8.07 17.64 -1.74
C ILE A 52 -7.65 17.97 -0.32
N VAL A 53 -6.43 17.60 0.08
CA VAL A 53 -5.85 17.93 1.39
C VAL A 53 -5.78 19.44 1.58
N PHE A 54 -5.26 20.17 0.58
CA PHE A 54 -5.20 21.63 0.60
C PHE A 54 -6.59 22.26 0.73
N LYS A 55 -7.58 21.79 -0.05
CA LYS A 55 -8.96 22.30 -0.01
C LYS A 55 -9.66 21.99 1.31
N VAL A 56 -9.41 20.82 1.90
CA VAL A 56 -9.94 20.43 3.22
C VAL A 56 -9.30 21.28 4.32
N ILE A 57 -7.98 21.48 4.29
CA ILE A 57 -7.28 22.37 5.24
C ILE A 57 -7.83 23.80 5.12
N ASN A 58 -7.93 24.33 3.91
CA ASN A 58 -8.33 25.72 3.70
C ASN A 58 -9.83 25.95 4.01
N SER A 59 -10.70 24.99 3.70
CA SER A 59 -12.12 25.05 4.09
C SER A 59 -12.31 24.90 5.60
N SER A 60 -11.44 24.15 6.29
CA SER A 60 -11.43 24.05 7.75
C SER A 60 -11.01 25.36 8.42
N LYS A 61 -10.04 26.08 7.83
CA LYS A 61 -9.59 27.38 8.30
C LYS A 61 -10.70 28.42 8.16
N LYS A 62 -11.31 28.50 6.98
CA LYS A 62 -12.46 29.37 6.71
C LYS A 62 -13.62 29.12 7.67
N ARG A 63 -14.00 27.86 7.91
CA ARG A 63 -15.04 27.53 8.89
C ARG A 63 -14.70 27.93 10.32
N LYS A 64 -13.42 27.88 10.70
CA LYS A 64 -12.96 28.29 12.02
C LYS A 64 -13.03 29.80 12.17
N ASP A 65 -12.68 30.53 11.12
CA ASP A 65 -12.79 31.99 11.05
C ASP A 65 -14.27 32.42 11.11
N ASP A 66 -15.14 31.74 10.35
CA ASP A 66 -16.60 31.94 10.36
C ASP A 66 -17.22 31.58 11.73
N GLU A 67 -16.74 30.52 12.41
CA GLU A 67 -17.19 30.14 13.76
C GLU A 67 -16.70 31.15 14.82
N ILE A 68 -15.50 31.72 14.66
CA ILE A 68 -14.98 32.77 15.55
C ILE A 68 -15.81 34.05 15.39
N GLU A 69 -16.16 34.41 14.15
CA GLU A 69 -16.99 35.58 13.84
C GLU A 69 -18.44 35.38 14.34
N SER A 70 -19.04 34.22 14.07
CA SER A 70 -20.36 33.83 14.60
C SER A 70 -20.41 33.71 16.13
N SER A 71 -19.30 33.33 16.78
CA SER A 71 -19.25 33.18 18.24
C SER A 71 -19.25 34.53 18.97
N LYS A 72 -18.75 35.59 18.33
CA LYS A 72 -18.83 36.96 18.85
C LYS A 72 -20.26 37.50 18.87
N ASP A 73 -21.09 37.04 17.94
CA ASP A 73 -22.48 37.50 17.80
C ASP A 73 -23.49 36.60 18.54
N GLY A 74 -23.09 35.39 18.95
CA GLY A 74 -23.97 34.31 19.42
C GLY A 74 -23.85 33.90 20.89
N GLU A 75 -23.10 34.62 21.72
CA GLU A 75 -22.84 34.25 23.14
C GLU A 75 -24.12 34.14 24.01
N VAL A 76 -25.30 34.55 23.51
CA VAL A 76 -26.53 34.64 24.31
C VAL A 76 -27.50 33.46 24.14
N ALA A 77 -27.35 32.53 23.20
CA ALA A 77 -28.39 31.50 23.00
C ALA A 77 -27.91 30.07 22.68
N ALA A 78 -28.17 29.18 23.65
CA ALA A 78 -28.27 27.73 23.55
C ALA A 78 -26.96 26.91 23.41
N THR A 79 -26.63 26.23 24.50
CA THR A 79 -25.68 25.10 24.57
C THR A 79 -26.02 24.03 23.51
N LYS A 80 -25.31 24.09 22.38
CA LYS A 80 -25.34 23.05 21.34
C LYS A 80 -24.81 21.76 21.97
N SER A 81 -25.65 20.73 22.10
CA SER A 81 -25.22 19.44 22.64
C SER A 81 -24.10 18.86 21.76
N GLU A 82 -22.89 18.80 22.30
CA GLU A 82 -21.73 18.34 21.55
C GLU A 82 -21.85 16.86 21.20
N VAL A 83 -21.73 16.53 19.92
CA VAL A 83 -21.80 15.14 19.44
C VAL A 83 -20.62 14.35 20.02
N LYS A 84 -20.90 13.38 20.90
CA LYS A 84 -19.89 12.62 21.67
C LYS A 84 -20.20 11.13 21.68
N GLY A 85 -19.15 10.30 21.80
CA GLY A 85 -19.27 8.85 21.92
C GLY A 85 -19.19 8.11 20.58
N ILE A 86 -19.09 6.78 20.69
CA ILE A 86 -19.03 5.86 19.55
C ILE A 86 -20.40 5.84 18.88
N GLY A 87 -20.46 6.28 17.63
CA GLY A 87 -21.69 6.37 16.85
C GLY A 87 -21.47 6.94 15.46
N GLY A 88 -22.48 6.83 14.59
CA GLY A 88 -22.37 7.28 13.19
C GLY A 88 -21.20 6.60 12.46
N TRP A 89 -20.38 7.39 11.77
CA TRP A 89 -19.22 6.93 11.00
C TRP A 89 -18.19 6.12 11.81
N LEU A 90 -18.13 6.28 13.14
CA LEU A 90 -17.27 5.49 14.00
C LEU A 90 -17.70 4.02 14.09
N ILE A 91 -18.98 3.72 13.84
CA ILE A 91 -19.47 2.33 13.76
C ILE A 91 -18.92 1.65 12.50
N ILE A 92 -18.85 2.39 11.38
CA ILE A 92 -18.27 1.88 10.14
C ILE A 92 -16.80 1.55 10.35
N VAL A 93 -16.05 2.38 11.08
CA VAL A 93 -14.65 2.08 11.44
C VAL A 93 -14.53 0.76 12.21
N ILE A 94 -15.40 0.53 13.20
CA ILE A 94 -15.41 -0.74 13.96
C ILE A 94 -15.66 -1.92 13.04
N ILE A 95 -16.66 -1.81 12.16
CA ILE A 95 -17.02 -2.87 11.21
C ILE A 95 -15.85 -3.15 10.26
N VAL A 96 -15.25 -2.12 9.67
CA VAL A 96 -14.12 -2.26 8.74
C VAL A 96 -12.91 -2.87 9.43
N LEU A 97 -12.56 -2.43 10.66
CA LEU A 97 -11.48 -3.04 11.43
C LEU A 97 -11.79 -4.50 11.80
N GLY A 98 -13.04 -4.81 12.16
CA GLY A 98 -13.45 -6.18 12.49
C GLY A 98 -13.42 -7.12 11.28
N ILE A 99 -13.94 -6.68 10.13
CA ILE A 99 -13.87 -7.44 8.88
C ILE A 99 -12.41 -7.61 8.45
N GLY A 100 -11.60 -6.54 8.51
CA GLY A 100 -10.19 -6.59 8.21
C GLY A 100 -9.44 -7.60 9.09
N LEU A 101 -9.74 -7.63 10.40
CA LEU A 101 -9.15 -8.61 11.31
C LEU A 101 -9.46 -10.06 10.89
N ILE A 102 -10.73 -10.35 10.62
CA ILE A 102 -11.17 -11.70 10.21
C ILE A 102 -10.53 -12.09 8.88
N TYR A 103 -10.51 -11.15 7.92
CA TYR A 103 -9.92 -11.37 6.60
C TYR A 103 -8.40 -11.63 6.68
N SER A 104 -7.66 -10.84 7.45
CA SER A 104 -6.22 -11.06 7.64
C SER A 104 -5.93 -12.40 8.33
N PHE A 105 -6.74 -12.81 9.31
CA PHE A 105 -6.62 -14.15 9.90
C PHE A 105 -6.87 -15.26 8.87
N PHE A 106 -7.88 -15.08 8.02
CA PHE A 106 -8.20 -16.04 6.98
C PHE A 106 -7.02 -16.19 6.00
N ILE A 107 -6.48 -15.09 5.45
CA ILE A 107 -5.32 -15.12 4.55
C ILE A 107 -4.12 -15.81 5.21
N VAL A 108 -3.79 -15.46 6.46
CA VAL A 108 -2.63 -16.06 7.15
C VAL A 108 -2.80 -17.56 7.28
N ILE A 109 -4.01 -18.05 7.58
CA ILE A 109 -4.28 -19.47 7.75
C ILE A 109 -4.35 -20.20 6.41
N THR A 110 -5.05 -19.65 5.40
CA THR A 110 -5.27 -20.34 4.13
C THR A 110 -4.08 -20.24 3.20
N ASP A 111 -3.47 -19.07 3.12
CA ASP A 111 -2.45 -18.79 2.10
C ASP A 111 -1.06 -18.90 2.77
N GLY A 112 -0.91 -18.28 3.94
CA GLY A 112 0.34 -18.27 4.71
C GLY A 112 0.77 -19.64 5.25
N ILE A 113 -0.15 -20.47 5.76
CA ILE A 113 0.23 -21.82 6.26
C ILE A 113 0.39 -22.80 5.09
N THR A 114 -0.48 -22.72 4.08
CA THR A 114 -0.43 -23.63 2.93
C THR A 114 0.87 -23.47 2.14
N ILE A 115 1.39 -22.25 2.00
CA ILE A 115 2.64 -22.02 1.27
C ILE A 115 3.88 -22.55 2.02
N LEU A 116 3.76 -22.79 3.32
CA LEU A 116 4.82 -23.34 4.18
C LEU A 116 4.80 -24.87 4.27
N ILE A 117 3.81 -25.52 3.63
CA ILE A 117 3.78 -26.97 3.50
C ILE A 117 5.04 -27.43 2.74
N PRO A 118 5.76 -28.48 3.20
CA PRO A 118 7.08 -28.83 2.66
C PRO A 118 7.12 -28.98 1.14
N GLU A 119 6.09 -29.59 0.56
CA GLU A 119 5.96 -29.78 -0.87
C GLU A 119 5.90 -28.45 -1.63
N THR A 120 5.05 -27.51 -1.19
CA THR A 120 4.92 -26.19 -1.80
C THR A 120 6.13 -25.30 -1.55
N TRP A 121 6.70 -25.37 -0.35
CA TRP A 121 7.87 -24.59 0.02
C TRP A 121 9.12 -25.01 -0.76
N GLN A 122 9.26 -26.29 -1.09
CA GLN A 122 10.34 -26.79 -1.94
C GLN A 122 10.32 -26.16 -3.33
N GLU A 123 9.14 -26.07 -3.96
CA GLU A 123 8.97 -25.43 -5.29
C GLU A 123 9.37 -23.95 -5.32
N ILE A 124 9.31 -23.27 -4.17
CA ILE A 124 9.62 -21.84 -4.02
C ILE A 124 11.09 -21.62 -3.61
N SER A 125 11.64 -22.51 -2.78
CA SER A 125 12.92 -22.31 -2.10
C SER A 125 14.10 -23.03 -2.75
N GLN A 126 13.85 -24.09 -3.53
CA GLN A 126 14.91 -24.87 -4.17
C GLN A 126 15.15 -24.42 -5.61
N PRO A 127 16.41 -24.36 -6.09
CA PRO A 127 16.73 -23.90 -7.45
C PRO A 127 16.11 -24.71 -8.60
N ASP A 128 15.69 -25.94 -8.34
CA ASP A 128 15.02 -26.85 -9.27
C ASP A 128 13.49 -26.69 -9.27
N GLY A 129 12.93 -25.89 -8.36
CA GLY A 129 11.50 -25.64 -8.23
C GLY A 129 10.94 -24.73 -9.33
N LEU A 130 9.68 -24.98 -9.73
CA LEU A 130 9.00 -24.23 -10.79
C LEU A 130 8.69 -22.77 -10.40
N LEU A 131 8.61 -22.48 -9.10
CA LEU A 131 8.31 -21.16 -8.53
C LEU A 131 9.56 -20.50 -7.93
N TYR A 132 10.74 -21.02 -8.28
CA TYR A 132 11.99 -20.54 -7.71
C TYR A 132 12.36 -19.16 -8.24
N HIS A 133 12.57 -18.25 -7.30
CA HIS A 133 13.37 -17.06 -7.49
C HIS A 133 14.09 -16.79 -6.17
N PRO A 134 15.37 -16.36 -6.15
CA PRO A 134 16.15 -16.21 -4.91
C PRO A 134 15.48 -15.33 -3.84
N LEU A 135 14.64 -14.38 -4.26
CA LEU A 135 13.91 -13.47 -3.38
C LEU A 135 12.48 -13.92 -3.05
N ASN A 136 11.93 -14.93 -3.71
CA ASN A 136 10.52 -15.32 -3.56
C ASN A 136 10.22 -15.84 -2.14
N GLY A 137 10.99 -16.84 -1.68
CA GLY A 137 10.88 -17.36 -0.32
C GLY A 137 11.03 -16.27 0.76
N PRO A 138 12.12 -15.46 0.74
CA PRO A 138 12.28 -14.34 1.67
C PRO A 138 11.12 -13.34 1.65
N LEU A 139 10.58 -12.98 0.48
CA LEU A 139 9.44 -12.07 0.37
C LEU A 139 8.19 -12.63 1.03
N ILE A 140 7.87 -13.90 0.78
CA ILE A 140 6.71 -14.59 1.40
C ILE A 140 6.81 -14.59 2.92
N ILE A 141 8.00 -14.87 3.48
CA ILE A 141 8.21 -14.85 4.93
C ILE A 141 8.04 -13.43 5.50
N ILE A 142 8.58 -12.42 4.81
CA ILE A 142 8.43 -11.02 5.21
C ILE A 142 6.95 -10.62 5.19
N GLU A 143 6.22 -10.96 4.13
CA GLU A 143 4.79 -10.69 3.99
C GLU A 143 3.97 -11.36 5.10
N LEU A 144 4.28 -12.62 5.43
CA LEU A 144 3.62 -13.33 6.53
C LEU A 144 3.86 -12.64 7.88
N ILE A 145 5.09 -12.21 8.15
CA ILE A 145 5.44 -11.47 9.38
C ILE A 145 4.65 -10.16 9.44
N PHE A 146 4.60 -9.39 8.34
CA PHE A 146 3.85 -8.13 8.31
C PHE A 146 2.35 -8.34 8.50
N ASN A 147 1.77 -9.39 7.91
CA ASN A 147 0.37 -9.74 8.13
C ASN A 147 0.08 -10.08 9.60
N ILE A 148 0.96 -10.82 10.28
CA ILE A 148 0.83 -11.11 11.71
C ILE A 148 0.92 -9.82 12.55
N ILE A 149 1.88 -8.93 12.23
CA ILE A 149 2.02 -7.63 12.91
C ILE A 149 0.75 -6.79 12.70
N LEU A 150 0.18 -6.80 11.50
CA LEU A 150 -1.04 -6.08 11.16
C LEU A 150 -2.24 -6.57 11.95
N ILE A 151 -2.41 -7.90 12.09
CA ILE A 151 -3.45 -8.50 12.94
C ILE A 151 -3.34 -7.98 14.37
N VAL A 152 -2.14 -8.03 14.96
CA VAL A 152 -1.88 -7.52 16.31
C VAL A 152 -2.21 -6.03 16.40
N PHE A 153 -1.84 -5.24 15.39
CA PHE A 153 -2.08 -3.81 15.38
C PHE A 153 -3.58 -3.47 15.30
N ILE A 154 -4.36 -4.20 14.48
CA ILE A 154 -5.82 -4.05 14.42
C ILE A 154 -6.46 -4.37 15.77
N ILE A 155 -6.01 -5.42 16.47
CA ILE A 155 -6.51 -5.75 17.81
C ILE A 155 -6.24 -4.60 18.80
N VAL A 156 -5.02 -4.05 18.79
CA VAL A 156 -4.66 -2.89 19.63
C VAL A 156 -5.57 -1.70 19.31
N LEU A 157 -5.82 -1.40 18.02
CA LEU A 157 -6.71 -0.33 17.61
C LEU A 157 -8.15 -0.55 18.08
N LEU A 158 -8.69 -1.77 17.99
CA LEU A 158 -10.03 -2.11 18.49
C LEU A 158 -10.14 -1.94 20.02
N ILE A 159 -9.10 -2.33 20.76
CA ILE A 159 -9.04 -2.12 22.22
C ILE A 159 -9.02 -0.63 22.54
N LEU A 160 -8.13 0.15 21.90
CA LEU A 160 -8.01 1.59 22.13
C LEU A 160 -9.28 2.35 21.73
N LEU A 161 -9.94 1.93 20.65
CA LEU A 161 -11.23 2.44 20.20
C LEU A 161 -12.29 2.19 21.28
N SER A 162 -12.40 0.96 21.77
CA SER A 162 -13.37 0.55 22.80
C SER A 162 -13.15 1.30 24.12
N MET A 163 -11.88 1.52 24.48
CA MET A 163 -11.48 2.31 25.64
C MET A 163 -11.59 3.83 25.43
N LYS A 164 -11.93 4.29 24.21
CA LYS A 164 -12.06 5.70 23.82
C LYS A 164 -10.81 6.53 24.14
N LYS A 165 -9.63 5.95 23.94
CA LYS A 165 -8.34 6.58 24.26
C LYS A 165 -7.97 7.65 23.23
N LYS A 166 -7.42 8.78 23.67
CA LYS A 166 -6.93 9.90 22.85
C LYS A 166 -5.82 9.51 21.86
N ILE A 167 -5.12 8.41 22.14
CA ILE A 167 -4.08 7.88 21.25
C ILE A 167 -4.67 7.10 20.06
N PHE A 168 -5.95 6.71 20.09
CA PHE A 168 -6.56 5.95 19.00
C PHE A 168 -6.56 6.71 17.65
N PRO A 169 -7.08 7.96 17.54
CA PRO A 169 -7.12 8.65 16.25
C PRO A 169 -5.76 8.83 15.56
N PRO A 170 -4.68 9.30 16.22
CA PRO A 170 -3.38 9.41 15.56
C PRO A 170 -2.80 8.03 15.21
N LEU A 171 -3.02 7.02 16.05
CA LEU A 171 -2.53 5.67 15.79
C LEU A 171 -3.26 4.99 14.61
N MET A 172 -4.55 5.27 14.44
CA MET A 172 -5.33 4.83 13.27
C MET A 172 -4.83 5.46 11.97
N ILE A 173 -4.43 6.74 12.00
CA ILE A 173 -3.83 7.41 10.84
C ILE A 173 -2.48 6.79 10.51
N ILE A 174 -1.63 6.58 11.53
CA ILE A 174 -0.34 5.91 11.36
C ILE A 174 -0.54 4.53 10.75
N PHE A 175 -1.49 3.75 11.28
CA PHE A 175 -1.82 2.42 10.76
C PHE A 175 -2.23 2.45 9.29
N LEU A 176 -3.15 3.34 8.90
CA LEU A 176 -3.60 3.46 7.50
C LEU A 176 -2.45 3.80 6.55
N LEU A 177 -1.62 4.77 6.93
CA LEU A 177 -0.49 5.21 6.11
C LEU A 177 0.63 4.17 6.05
N SER A 178 0.99 3.56 7.20
CA SER A 178 2.03 2.53 7.24
C SER A 178 1.61 1.30 6.47
N HIS A 179 0.34 0.89 6.61
CA HIS A 179 -0.20 -0.24 5.85
C HIS A 179 -0.14 0.04 4.35
N PHE A 180 -0.62 1.21 3.90
CA PHE A 180 -0.52 1.59 2.49
C PHE A 180 0.91 1.57 1.96
N ILE A 181 1.87 2.14 2.69
CA ILE A 181 3.27 2.20 2.27
C ILE A 181 3.88 0.81 2.20
N ILE A 182 3.72 -0.01 3.26
CA ILE A 182 4.29 -1.35 3.33
C ILE A 182 3.69 -2.24 2.24
N GLU A 183 2.37 -2.23 2.09
CA GLU A 183 1.67 -3.01 1.07
C GLU A 183 2.11 -2.62 -0.33
N THR A 184 2.29 -1.32 -0.60
CA THR A 184 2.79 -0.85 -1.90
C THR A 184 4.20 -1.37 -2.18
N ILE A 185 5.08 -1.33 -1.18
CA ILE A 185 6.46 -1.81 -1.32
C ILE A 185 6.48 -3.32 -1.56
N LEU A 186 5.73 -4.09 -0.76
CA LEU A 186 5.66 -5.54 -0.89
C LEU A 186 5.02 -5.95 -2.21
N ALA A 187 3.89 -5.36 -2.59
CA ALA A 187 3.23 -5.68 -3.84
C ALA A 187 4.10 -5.37 -5.07
N PHE A 188 4.86 -4.27 -5.05
CA PHE A 188 5.81 -3.98 -6.11
C PHE A 188 6.98 -4.97 -6.11
N ALA A 189 7.55 -5.29 -4.95
CA ALA A 189 8.65 -6.27 -4.84
C ALA A 189 8.21 -7.66 -5.34
N THR A 190 7.02 -8.11 -4.92
CA THR A 190 6.40 -9.36 -5.36
C THR A 190 6.14 -9.34 -6.86
N TYR A 191 5.57 -8.27 -7.42
CA TYR A 191 5.37 -8.14 -8.87
C TYR A 191 6.68 -8.30 -9.65
N ASN A 192 7.76 -7.62 -9.24
CA ASN A 192 9.05 -7.73 -9.90
C ASN A 192 9.64 -9.14 -9.82
N VAL A 193 9.44 -9.84 -8.70
CA VAL A 193 9.90 -11.23 -8.55
C VAL A 193 9.05 -12.18 -9.39
N LEU A 194 7.73 -12.12 -9.30
CA LEU A 194 6.84 -13.06 -9.97
C LEU A 194 6.84 -12.89 -11.50
N THR A 195 7.05 -11.68 -12.01
CA THR A 195 7.18 -11.43 -13.46
C THR A 195 8.42 -12.07 -14.08
N SER A 196 9.44 -12.39 -13.27
CA SER A 196 10.63 -13.12 -13.74
C SER A 196 10.41 -14.63 -13.82
N ILE A 197 9.33 -15.14 -13.20
CA ILE A 197 9.00 -16.56 -13.16
C ILE A 197 8.05 -16.87 -14.32
N PRO A 198 8.41 -17.77 -15.27
CA PRO A 198 7.59 -18.07 -16.46
C PRO A 198 6.20 -18.68 -16.17
N TYR A 199 5.93 -19.01 -14.91
CA TYR A 199 4.69 -19.64 -14.45
C TYR A 199 3.52 -18.65 -14.33
N TYR A 200 3.78 -17.37 -14.05
CA TYR A 200 2.72 -16.40 -13.73
C TYR A 200 2.29 -15.59 -14.95
N GLU A 201 0.97 -15.41 -15.08
CA GLU A 201 0.39 -14.54 -16.10
C GLU A 201 0.50 -13.07 -15.70
N MET A 202 1.20 -12.28 -16.52
CA MET A 202 1.47 -10.85 -16.26
C MET A 202 0.20 -10.02 -16.05
N ASN A 203 -0.88 -10.34 -16.77
CA ASN A 203 -2.12 -9.58 -16.70
C ASN A 203 -2.86 -9.79 -15.37
N GLU A 204 -2.80 -11.00 -14.82
CA GLU A 204 -3.39 -11.32 -13.52
C GLU A 204 -2.64 -10.60 -12.40
N LEU A 205 -1.30 -10.66 -12.44
CA LEU A 205 -0.43 -9.97 -11.47
C LEU A 205 -0.66 -8.44 -11.48
N LYS A 206 -0.77 -7.84 -12.67
CA LYS A 206 -1.09 -6.40 -12.80
C LYS A 206 -2.45 -6.07 -12.21
N THR A 207 -3.47 -6.88 -12.52
CA THR A 207 -4.83 -6.64 -12.03
C THR A 207 -4.89 -6.71 -10.50
N ALA A 208 -4.22 -7.70 -9.90
CA ALA A 208 -4.10 -7.83 -8.46
C ALA A 208 -3.42 -6.61 -7.84
N LEU A 209 -2.24 -6.21 -8.36
CA LEU A 209 -1.49 -5.03 -7.93
C LEU A 209 -2.33 -3.75 -8.00
N TYR A 210 -3.01 -3.50 -9.11
CA TYR A 210 -3.84 -2.31 -9.25
C TYR A 210 -5.03 -2.29 -8.31
N SER A 211 -5.68 -3.44 -8.11
CA SER A 211 -6.85 -3.53 -7.23
C SER A 211 -6.49 -3.27 -5.76
N SER A 212 -5.37 -3.82 -5.28
CA SER A 212 -4.91 -3.63 -3.90
C SER A 212 -4.48 -2.17 -3.64
N LEU A 213 -3.72 -1.58 -4.56
CA LEU A 213 -3.29 -0.18 -4.48
C LEU A 213 -4.46 0.79 -4.52
N LEU A 214 -5.41 0.60 -5.43
CA LEU A 214 -6.60 1.45 -5.52
C LEU A 214 -7.45 1.37 -4.25
N GLY A 215 -7.65 0.16 -3.71
CA GLY A 215 -8.36 -0.03 -2.45
C GLY A 215 -7.71 0.71 -1.29
N ALA A 216 -6.38 0.61 -1.17
CA ALA A 216 -5.63 1.26 -0.11
C ALA A 216 -5.62 2.81 -0.24
N ILE A 217 -5.51 3.32 -1.47
CA ILE A 217 -5.60 4.77 -1.75
C ILE A 217 -6.98 5.30 -1.36
N ILE A 218 -8.06 4.65 -1.80
CA ILE A 218 -9.44 5.05 -1.48
C ILE A 218 -9.66 5.01 0.04
N GLY A 219 -9.18 3.95 0.70
CA GLY A 219 -9.24 3.82 2.15
C GLY A 219 -8.56 4.99 2.86
N CYS A 220 -7.34 5.35 2.47
CA CYS A 220 -6.63 6.49 3.04
C CYS A 220 -7.35 7.81 2.77
N ALA A 221 -7.83 8.03 1.54
CA ALA A 221 -8.50 9.27 1.14
C ALA A 221 -9.80 9.52 1.91
N ILE A 222 -10.51 8.46 2.30
CA ILE A 222 -11.74 8.56 3.09
C ILE A 222 -11.43 8.71 4.57
N TRP A 223 -10.61 7.82 5.12
CA TRP A 223 -10.47 7.70 6.57
C TRP A 223 -9.50 8.70 7.18
N VAL A 224 -8.40 9.06 6.51
CA VAL A 224 -7.42 10.00 7.06
C VAL A 224 -8.05 11.37 7.31
N PRO A 225 -8.76 12.01 6.35
CA PRO A 225 -9.44 13.28 6.61
C PRO A 225 -10.51 13.17 7.69
N TYR A 226 -11.23 12.04 7.74
CA TYR A 226 -12.24 11.81 8.77
C TYR A 226 -11.63 11.89 10.18
N PHE A 227 -10.49 11.25 10.43
CA PHE A 227 -9.84 11.30 11.75
C PHE A 227 -9.23 12.67 12.10
N PHE A 228 -8.81 13.46 11.11
CA PHE A 228 -8.31 14.83 11.36
C PHE A 228 -9.43 15.86 11.61
N VAL A 229 -10.55 15.75 10.89
CA VAL A 229 -11.54 16.83 10.80
C VAL A 229 -12.76 16.56 11.70
N SER A 230 -13.15 15.30 11.90
CA SER A 230 -14.41 14.94 12.57
C SER A 230 -14.52 15.49 14.00
N LYS A 231 -15.52 16.36 14.23
CA LYS A 231 -15.88 16.85 15.56
C LYS A 231 -16.20 15.71 16.52
N ARG A 232 -16.89 14.66 16.04
CA ARG A 232 -17.21 13.47 16.84
C ARG A 232 -15.96 12.73 17.31
N VAL A 233 -14.96 12.55 16.45
CA VAL A 233 -13.68 11.90 16.81
C VAL A 233 -13.00 12.70 17.91
N LYS A 234 -12.84 14.01 17.72
CA LYS A 234 -12.22 14.91 18.70
C LYS A 234 -12.96 14.90 20.05
N ASN A 235 -14.30 14.88 20.03
CA ASN A 235 -15.13 14.88 21.24
C ASN A 235 -15.17 13.51 21.94
N THR A 236 -14.95 12.41 21.21
CA THR A 236 -15.02 11.04 21.73
C THR A 236 -13.70 10.60 22.37
N PHE A 237 -12.58 10.92 21.71
CA PHE A 237 -11.24 10.47 22.12
C PHE A 237 -10.50 11.57 22.88
N VAL A 238 -11.08 12.00 24.00
CA VAL A 238 -10.51 13.06 24.85
C VAL A 238 -9.72 12.53 26.05
N LYS A 239 -9.83 11.22 26.37
CA LYS A 239 -9.25 10.60 27.57
C LYS A 239 -7.93 9.89 27.30
#